data_AF-A0A2N1QLQ7-F1
#
_entry.id   AF-A0A2N1QLQ7-F1
#
_cell.length_a   1.000
_cell.length_b   1.000
_cell.length_c   1.000
_cell.angle_alpha   90.00
_cell.angle_beta   90.00
_cell.angle_gamma   90.00
#
_symmetry.space_group_name_H-M   'P 1'
#
loop_
_entity.id
_entity.type
_entity.pdbx_description
1 polymer ?
#
loop_
_entity_poly.entity_id
_entity_poly.type
_entity_poly.pdbx_seq_one_letter_code
_entity_poly.pdbx_strand_id
1 'polypeptide(L)'
;YAVFIVFLILGFTHFGEAISANFAAGTVKEGWQMGGFKYAFYNIAVTSTVLFSLNYLESRKEAILSGIAAALICIIPAVFFYVVMIGFYPDVLSMEIPSNGIIAKLGVKFLLPVWLIVLFGTMIETGVGFFHSINERINATLIEKRGKGMSNLARGAVGALLSIMGLLISNFGLIGLIAQGYGTISWVFFILQGVGLFTIGIYKIATQGK
;
A
#
# COMPACT_ATOMS: atom_id res chain seq x y z
N TYR A 1 8.39 -12.72 4.99
CA TYR A 1 7.50 -13.73 4.36
C TYR A 1 7.19 -14.95 5.23
N ALA A 2 8.15 -15.58 5.93
CA ALA A 2 7.86 -16.78 6.74
C ALA A 2 6.72 -16.59 7.77
N VAL A 3 6.76 -15.51 8.56
CA VAL A 3 5.72 -15.19 9.57
C VAL A 3 4.34 -15.03 8.93
N PHE A 4 4.30 -14.44 7.73
CA PHE A 4 3.07 -14.26 6.96
C PHE A 4 2.48 -15.61 6.52
N ILE A 5 3.32 -16.52 6.01
CA ILE A 5 2.91 -17.88 5.62
C ILE A 5 2.39 -18.65 6.84
N VAL A 6 3.12 -18.59 7.97
CA VAL A 6 2.70 -19.22 9.23
C VAL A 6 1.35 -18.68 9.68
N PHE A 7 1.17 -17.36 9.66
CA PHE A 7 -0.12 -16.74 9.98
C PHE A 7 -1.25 -17.27 9.08
N LEU A 8 -1.05 -17.33 7.77
CA LEU A 8 -2.07 -17.81 6.85
C LEU A 8 -2.42 -19.27 7.10
N ILE A 9 -1.42 -20.15 7.23
CA ILE A 9 -1.65 -21.58 7.51
C ILE A 9 -2.45 -21.74 8.81
N LEU A 10 -2.06 -21.03 9.87
CA LEU A 10 -2.77 -21.09 11.15
C LEU A 10 -4.17 -20.49 11.06
N GLY A 11 -4.33 -19.36 10.37
CA GLY A 11 -5.62 -18.69 10.19
C GLY A 11 -6.61 -19.56 9.42
N PHE A 12 -6.18 -20.19 8.32
CA PHE A 12 -7.02 -21.10 7.55
C PHE A 12 -7.37 -22.37 8.32
N THR A 13 -6.44 -22.93 9.07
CA THR A 13 -6.68 -24.19 9.82
C THR A 13 -7.55 -23.97 11.06
N HIS A 14 -7.39 -22.86 11.78
CA HIS A 14 -8.15 -22.60 13.02
C HIS A 14 -9.51 -21.96 12.77
N PHE A 15 -9.65 -21.17 11.70
CA PHE A 15 -10.88 -20.39 11.44
C PHE A 15 -11.61 -20.82 10.17
N GLY A 16 -11.23 -21.95 9.55
CA GLY A 16 -11.81 -22.43 8.30
C GLY A 16 -13.32 -22.58 8.30
N GLU A 17 -13.91 -23.10 9.39
CA GLU A 17 -15.37 -23.22 9.53
C GLU A 17 -16.05 -21.85 9.55
N ALA A 18 -15.53 -20.90 10.34
CA ALA A 18 -16.06 -19.55 10.42
C ALA A 18 -15.92 -18.78 9.09
N ILE A 19 -14.81 -18.97 8.38
CA ILE A 19 -14.59 -18.42 7.04
C ILE A 19 -15.67 -18.95 6.09
N SER A 20 -15.84 -20.27 6.03
CA SER A 20 -16.83 -20.94 5.17
C SER A 20 -18.26 -20.46 5.47
N ALA A 21 -18.63 -20.42 6.76
CA ALA A 21 -19.95 -19.96 7.19
C ALA A 21 -20.22 -18.51 6.77
N ASN A 22 -19.25 -17.60 6.91
CA ASN A 22 -19.41 -16.20 6.51
C ASN A 22 -19.50 -16.02 4.99
N PHE A 23 -18.78 -16.81 4.19
CA PHE A 23 -18.96 -16.81 2.74
C PHE A 23 -20.32 -17.37 2.33
N ALA A 24 -20.77 -18.45 2.96
CA ALA A 24 -22.08 -19.06 2.71
C ALA A 24 -23.24 -18.11 3.07
N ALA A 25 -23.06 -17.25 4.07
CA ALA A 25 -24.03 -16.21 4.42
C ALA A 25 -24.24 -15.16 3.32
N GLY A 26 -23.33 -15.05 2.34
CA GLY A 26 -23.52 -14.24 1.12
C GLY A 26 -23.80 -12.77 1.40
N THR A 27 -23.31 -12.23 2.53
CA THR A 27 -23.66 -10.87 2.96
C THR A 27 -22.98 -9.84 2.06
N VAL A 28 -23.78 -9.16 1.24
CA VAL A 28 -23.31 -8.02 0.41
C VAL A 28 -23.89 -6.74 0.99
N LYS A 29 -23.02 -5.85 1.47
CA LYS A 29 -23.41 -4.52 1.95
C LYS A 29 -23.27 -3.49 0.84
N GLU A 30 -24.16 -2.51 0.84
CA GLU A 30 -24.08 -1.37 -0.07
C GLU A 30 -22.75 -0.63 0.06
N GLY A 31 -22.30 -0.01 -1.04
CA GLY A 31 -21.07 0.77 -1.07
C GLY A 31 -19.78 -0.04 -1.24
N TRP A 32 -19.82 -1.38 -1.29
CA TRP A 32 -18.63 -2.21 -1.48
C TRP A 32 -17.84 -1.85 -2.76
N GLN A 33 -18.54 -1.58 -3.86
CA GLN A 33 -17.93 -1.19 -5.14
C GLN A 33 -17.18 0.14 -5.01
N MET A 34 -17.82 1.14 -4.40
CA MET A 34 -17.23 2.45 -4.16
C MET A 34 -16.05 2.37 -3.18
N GLY A 35 -16.15 1.51 -2.15
CA GLY A 35 -15.04 1.23 -1.24
C GLY A 35 -13.84 0.64 -1.98
N GLY A 36 -14.06 -0.36 -2.83
CA GLY A 36 -13.02 -0.96 -3.67
C GLY A 36 -12.38 0.04 -4.63
N PHE A 37 -13.19 0.88 -5.28
CA PHE A 37 -12.72 1.96 -6.15
C PHE A 37 -11.81 2.94 -5.40
N LYS A 38 -12.28 3.46 -4.26
CA LYS A 38 -11.51 4.41 -3.45
C LYS A 38 -10.20 3.79 -2.96
N TYR A 39 -10.23 2.52 -2.55
CA TYR A 39 -9.03 1.81 -2.12
C TYR A 39 -8.02 1.63 -3.26
N ALA A 40 -8.47 1.26 -4.45
CA ALA A 40 -7.59 1.10 -5.62
C ALA A 40 -6.91 2.41 -6.01
N PHE A 41 -7.67 3.50 -6.13
CA PHE A 41 -7.13 4.81 -6.53
C PHE A 41 -6.39 5.56 -5.42
N TYR A 42 -6.65 5.23 -4.15
CA TYR A 42 -5.75 5.65 -3.08
C TYR A 42 -4.36 5.00 -3.25
N ASN A 43 -4.31 3.69 -3.54
CA ASN A 43 -3.06 2.96 -3.67
C ASN A 43 -2.27 3.28 -4.96
N ILE A 44 -2.94 3.73 -6.04
CA ILE A 44 -2.23 4.14 -7.26
C ILE A 44 -1.26 5.32 -7.02
N ALA A 45 -1.48 6.10 -5.96
CA ALA A 45 -0.58 7.17 -5.52
C ALA A 45 0.89 6.73 -5.48
N VAL A 46 1.10 5.50 -4.98
CA VAL A 46 2.41 4.87 -4.78
C VAL A 46 3.14 4.61 -6.10
N THR A 47 2.41 4.40 -7.21
CA THR A 47 3.03 4.19 -8.53
C THR A 47 3.92 5.35 -8.92
N SER A 48 3.49 6.58 -8.64
CA SER A 48 4.30 7.78 -8.92
C SER A 48 5.56 7.85 -8.05
N THR A 49 5.52 7.31 -6.83
CA THR A 49 6.64 7.42 -5.88
C THR A 49 7.72 6.39 -6.17
N VAL A 50 7.39 5.29 -6.85
CA VAL A 50 8.36 4.25 -7.22
C VAL A 50 8.97 4.44 -8.61
N LEU A 51 8.70 5.56 -9.30
CA LEU A 51 9.24 5.79 -10.66
C LEU A 51 10.78 5.70 -10.73
N PHE A 52 11.49 5.98 -9.63
CA PHE A 52 12.94 5.85 -9.56
C PHE A 52 13.44 4.41 -9.80
N SER A 53 12.61 3.39 -9.57
CA SER A 53 12.97 1.99 -9.78
C SER A 53 12.79 1.52 -11.22
N LEU A 54 12.18 2.34 -12.08
CA LEU A 54 11.86 1.97 -13.46
C LEU A 54 13.00 2.23 -14.45
N ASN A 55 14.11 2.82 -14.01
CA ASN A 55 15.27 3.17 -14.85
C ASN A 55 15.95 1.97 -15.54
N TYR A 56 15.62 0.74 -15.12
CA TYR A 56 16.20 -0.50 -15.65
C TYR A 56 15.33 -1.19 -16.71
N LEU A 57 14.16 -0.62 -17.05
CA LEU A 57 13.27 -1.20 -18.06
C LEU A 57 13.69 -0.74 -19.46
N GLU A 58 14.01 -1.70 -20.33
CA GLU A 58 14.54 -1.41 -21.67
C GLU A 58 13.47 -1.51 -22.77
N SER A 59 12.41 -2.29 -22.53
CA SER A 59 11.34 -2.51 -23.52
C SER A 59 9.92 -2.32 -22.98
N ARG A 60 8.98 -1.98 -23.87
CA ARG A 60 7.54 -1.88 -23.54
C ARG A 60 7.00 -3.20 -22.98
N LYS A 61 7.48 -4.32 -23.49
CA LYS A 61 7.08 -5.66 -23.06
C LYS A 61 7.54 -5.93 -21.61
N GLU A 62 8.78 -5.58 -21.27
CA GLU A 62 9.29 -5.67 -19.90
C GLU A 62 8.48 -4.81 -18.94
N ALA A 63 8.15 -3.57 -19.32
CA ALA A 63 7.36 -2.69 -18.47
C ALA A 63 5.97 -3.26 -18.16
N ILE A 64 5.28 -3.80 -19.18
CA ILE A 64 3.95 -4.41 -19.00
C ILE A 64 4.03 -5.68 -18.14
N LEU A 65 4.95 -6.59 -18.44
CA LEU A 65 5.08 -7.85 -17.70
C LEU A 65 5.50 -7.61 -16.25
N SER A 66 6.45 -6.70 -16.02
CA SER A 66 6.90 -6.33 -14.68
C SER A 66 5.78 -5.68 -13.88
N GLY A 67 4.98 -4.82 -14.51
CA GLY A 67 3.81 -4.21 -13.88
C GLY A 67 2.75 -5.24 -13.46
N ILE A 68 2.41 -6.19 -14.34
CA ILE A 68 1.47 -7.27 -14.03
C ILE A 68 2.01 -8.16 -12.91
N ALA A 69 3.28 -8.56 -12.98
CA ALA A 69 3.93 -9.37 -11.96
C ALA A 69 3.94 -8.66 -10.60
N ALA A 70 4.33 -7.39 -10.56
CA ALA A 70 4.33 -6.58 -9.35
C ALA A 70 2.92 -6.46 -8.74
N ALA A 71 1.89 -6.23 -9.58
CA ALA A 71 0.51 -6.17 -9.13
C ALA A 71 0.05 -7.48 -8.49
N LEU A 72 0.35 -8.63 -9.12
CA LEU A 72 0.00 -9.95 -8.60
C LEU A 72 0.73 -10.26 -7.27
N ILE A 73 2.04 -10.01 -7.22
CA ILE A 73 2.85 -10.20 -6.01
C ILE A 73 2.32 -9.33 -4.86
N CYS A 74 1.82 -8.13 -5.17
CA CYS A 74 1.25 -7.23 -4.17
C CYS A 74 -0.14 -7.68 -3.68
N ILE A 75 -1.04 -8.05 -4.59
CA ILE A 75 -2.46 -8.28 -4.24
C ILE A 75 -2.75 -9.68 -3.70
N ILE A 76 -2.05 -10.72 -4.18
CA ILE A 76 -2.30 -12.12 -3.79
C ILE A 76 -2.19 -12.30 -2.26
N PRO A 77 -1.11 -11.82 -1.60
CA PRO A 77 -1.02 -11.87 -0.15
C PRO A 77 -2.19 -11.18 0.55
N ALA A 78 -2.58 -10.00 0.07
CA ALA A 78 -3.68 -9.23 0.66
C ALA A 78 -5.03 -9.96 0.55
N VAL A 79 -5.28 -10.67 -0.56
CA VAL A 79 -6.47 -11.51 -0.73
C VAL A 79 -6.51 -12.62 0.31
N PHE A 80 -5.41 -13.32 0.55
CA PHE A 80 -5.39 -14.37 1.60
C PHE A 80 -5.64 -13.80 3.00
N PHE A 81 -5.10 -12.62 3.30
CA PHE A 81 -5.40 -11.91 4.55
C PHE A 81 -6.89 -11.59 4.67
N TYR A 82 -7.47 -11.06 3.60
CA TYR A 82 -8.90 -10.76 3.54
C TYR A 82 -9.75 -12.00 3.80
N VAL A 83 -9.43 -13.14 3.20
CA VAL A 83 -10.17 -14.39 3.41
C VAL A 83 -10.11 -14.84 4.88
N VAL A 84 -8.95 -14.74 5.53
CA VAL A 84 -8.84 -15.04 6.97
C VAL A 84 -9.66 -14.04 7.81
N MET A 85 -9.65 -12.76 7.45
CA MET A 85 -10.44 -11.70 8.12
C MET A 85 -11.95 -11.93 8.02
N ILE A 86 -12.45 -12.54 6.93
CA ILE A 86 -13.86 -12.88 6.78
C ILE A 86 -14.35 -13.83 7.88
N GLY A 87 -13.50 -14.71 8.38
CA GLY A 87 -13.84 -15.59 9.51
C GLY A 87 -14.20 -14.86 10.80
N PHE A 88 -13.88 -13.57 10.90
CA PHE A 88 -14.14 -12.72 12.05
C PHE A 88 -15.23 -11.69 11.80
N TYR A 89 -15.95 -11.76 10.68
CA TYR A 89 -17.08 -10.86 10.45
C TYR A 89 -18.22 -11.15 11.44
N PRO A 90 -18.89 -10.12 12.03
CA PRO A 90 -18.68 -8.67 11.84
C PRO A 90 -17.64 -8.04 12.77
N ASP A 91 -17.16 -8.77 13.78
CA ASP A 91 -16.21 -8.26 14.81
C ASP A 91 -14.95 -7.64 14.22
N VAL A 92 -14.49 -8.12 13.06
CA VAL A 92 -13.32 -7.59 12.36
C VAL A 92 -13.42 -6.09 12.07
N LEU A 93 -14.64 -5.55 11.95
CA LEU A 93 -14.88 -4.14 11.65
C LEU A 93 -14.56 -3.21 12.83
N SER A 94 -14.51 -3.72 14.07
CA SER A 94 -14.16 -2.95 15.26
C SER A 94 -12.68 -3.09 15.66
N MET A 95 -11.92 -3.94 14.97
CA MET A 95 -10.49 -4.09 15.21
C MET A 95 -9.71 -2.98 14.53
N GLU A 96 -8.92 -2.22 15.30
CA GLU A 96 -8.07 -1.15 14.75
C GLU A 96 -7.05 -1.69 13.73
N ILE A 97 -6.43 -2.83 14.04
CA ILE A 97 -5.54 -3.56 13.15
C ILE A 97 -5.98 -5.04 13.14
N PRO A 98 -6.85 -5.45 12.19
CA PRO A 98 -7.43 -6.79 12.17
C PRO A 98 -6.42 -7.93 12.25
N SER A 99 -5.29 -7.82 11.55
CA SER A 99 -4.23 -8.83 11.59
C SER A 99 -3.68 -9.04 13.01
N ASN A 100 -3.53 -7.98 13.79
CA ASN A 100 -3.01 -8.07 15.16
C ASN A 100 -4.04 -8.76 16.07
N GLY A 101 -5.31 -8.38 15.95
CA GLY A 101 -6.41 -8.97 16.72
C GLY A 101 -6.57 -10.46 16.42
N ILE A 102 -6.52 -10.86 15.15
CA ILE A 102 -6.62 -12.26 14.75
C ILE A 102 -5.43 -13.06 15.24
N ILE A 103 -4.20 -12.54 15.10
CA ILE A 103 -3.00 -13.22 15.58
C ILE A 103 -3.00 -13.38 17.10
N ALA A 104 -3.51 -12.39 17.83
CA ALA A 104 -3.70 -12.51 19.28
C ALA A 104 -4.68 -13.65 19.62
N LYS A 105 -5.79 -13.76 18.88
CA LYS A 105 -6.80 -14.81 19.06
C LYS A 105 -6.32 -16.22 18.69
N LEU A 106 -5.26 -16.37 17.89
CA LEU A 106 -4.64 -17.67 17.62
C LEU A 106 -3.98 -18.28 18.88
N GLY A 107 -3.62 -17.49 19.88
CA GLY A 107 -3.04 -17.97 21.13
C GLY A 107 -1.64 -18.61 21.01
N VAL A 108 -0.99 -18.52 19.85
CA VAL A 108 0.35 -19.09 19.62
C VAL A 108 1.41 -18.21 20.27
N LYS A 109 2.19 -18.82 21.18
CA LYS A 109 3.28 -18.13 21.90
C LYS A 109 4.26 -17.50 20.91
N PHE A 110 4.64 -16.24 21.16
CA PHE A 110 5.55 -15.43 20.35
C PHE A 110 5.09 -15.03 18.94
N LEU A 111 4.00 -15.59 18.40
CA LEU A 111 3.56 -15.24 17.05
C LEU A 111 3.20 -13.75 16.94
N LEU A 112 2.45 -13.20 17.91
CA LEU A 112 2.09 -11.79 17.93
C LEU A 112 3.33 -10.87 18.09
N PRO A 113 4.24 -11.07 19.06
CA PRO A 113 5.47 -10.28 19.15
C PRO A 113 6.31 -10.29 17.86
N VAL A 114 6.51 -11.47 17.26
CA VAL A 114 7.27 -11.61 16.00
C VAL A 114 6.54 -10.92 14.85
N TRP A 115 5.22 -11.07 14.78
CA TRP A 115 4.40 -10.36 13.80
C TRP A 115 4.53 -8.85 13.92
N LEU A 116 4.50 -8.30 15.13
CA LEU A 116 4.66 -6.86 15.34
C LEU A 116 6.03 -6.37 14.86
N ILE A 117 7.11 -7.11 15.13
CA ILE A 117 8.44 -6.76 14.62
C ILE A 117 8.44 -6.70 13.08
N VAL A 118 7.87 -7.71 12.43
CA VAL A 118 7.78 -7.75 10.96
C VAL A 118 6.91 -6.61 10.43
N LEU A 119 5.74 -6.39 11.03
CA LEU A 119 4.81 -5.32 10.65
C LEU A 119 5.49 -3.96 10.75
N PHE A 120 6.14 -3.65 11.88
CA PHE A 120 6.89 -2.41 12.04
C PHE A 120 8.02 -2.28 11.02
N GLY A 121 8.78 -3.35 10.77
CA GLY A 121 9.81 -3.37 9.72
C GLY A 121 9.26 -2.98 8.36
N THR A 122 8.15 -3.60 7.93
CA THR A 122 7.52 -3.27 6.65
C THR A 122 6.98 -1.84 6.57
N MET A 123 6.47 -1.30 7.68
CA MET A 123 6.04 0.10 7.74
C MET A 123 7.22 1.06 7.62
N ILE A 124 8.36 0.76 8.27
CA ILE A 124 9.60 1.54 8.17
C ILE A 124 10.13 1.48 6.74
N GLU A 125 10.22 0.29 6.13
CA GLU A 125 10.66 0.12 4.74
C GLU A 125 9.82 0.96 3.77
N THR A 126 8.50 0.91 3.92
CA THR A 126 7.56 1.69 3.11
C THR A 126 7.78 3.19 3.33
N GLY A 127 7.86 3.66 4.57
CA GLY A 127 8.09 5.07 4.91
C GLY A 127 9.42 5.61 4.38
N VAL A 128 10.51 4.86 4.55
CA VAL A 128 11.84 5.19 4.01
C VAL A 128 11.79 5.25 2.48
N GLY A 129 11.08 4.33 1.83
CA GLY A 129 10.86 4.36 0.38
C GLY A 129 10.19 5.66 -0.11
N PHE A 130 9.17 6.14 0.61
CA PHE A 130 8.54 7.43 0.30
C PHE A 130 9.49 8.61 0.50
N PHE A 131 10.25 8.62 1.60
CA PHE A 131 11.21 9.69 1.85
C PHE A 131 12.31 9.72 0.80
N HIS A 132 12.80 8.53 0.39
CA HIS A 132 13.77 8.38 -0.67
C HIS A 132 13.23 8.92 -2.01
N SER A 133 11.98 8.58 -2.36
CA SER A 133 11.32 9.09 -3.57
C SER A 133 11.30 10.62 -3.63
N ILE A 134 10.95 11.28 -2.52
CA ILE A 134 10.93 12.75 -2.43
C ILE A 134 12.35 13.31 -2.55
N ASN A 135 13.31 12.69 -1.85
CA ASN A 135 14.72 13.07 -1.94
C ASN A 135 15.25 12.99 -3.37
N GLU A 136 14.94 11.93 -4.12
CA GLU A 136 15.37 11.79 -5.51
C GLU A 136 14.73 12.83 -6.43
N ARG A 137 13.45 13.16 -6.23
CA ARG A 137 12.78 14.22 -7.01
C ARG A 137 13.43 15.60 -6.80
N ILE A 138 13.73 15.95 -5.55
CA ILE A 138 14.39 17.22 -5.25
C ILE A 138 15.84 17.19 -5.78
N ASN A 139 16.54 16.07 -5.61
CA ASN A 139 17.91 15.89 -6.08
C ASN A 139 18.02 16.05 -7.61
N ALA A 140 17.12 15.40 -8.38
CA ALA A 140 17.06 15.53 -9.83
C ALA A 140 16.89 17.00 -10.27
N THR A 141 15.98 17.73 -9.61
CA THR A 141 15.74 19.16 -9.88
C THR A 141 16.98 20.02 -9.56
N LEU A 142 17.70 19.72 -8.48
CA LEU A 142 18.91 20.45 -8.10
C LEU A 142 20.07 20.20 -9.07
N ILE A 143 20.24 18.95 -9.53
CA ILE A 143 21.23 18.59 -10.54
C ILE A 143 20.93 19.33 -11.85
N GLU A 144 19.68 19.34 -12.31
CA GLU A 144 19.28 20.03 -13.53
C GLU A 144 19.56 21.54 -13.46
N LYS A 145 19.22 22.19 -12.34
CA LYS A 145 19.33 23.66 -12.22
C LYS A 145 20.71 24.16 -11.82
N ARG A 146 21.48 23.37 -11.07
CA ARG A 146 22.73 23.83 -10.42
C ARG A 146 23.94 22.94 -10.72
N GLY A 147 23.77 21.83 -11.44
CA GLY A 147 24.81 20.85 -11.72
C GLY A 147 25.34 20.09 -10.49
N LYS A 148 24.73 20.29 -9.31
CA LYS A 148 25.15 19.67 -8.05
C LYS A 148 23.95 19.06 -7.35
N GLY A 149 24.13 17.81 -6.90
CA GLY A 149 23.14 17.06 -6.15
C GLY A 149 23.00 17.51 -4.70
N MET A 150 22.03 16.91 -4.03
CA MET A 150 21.73 17.13 -2.62
C MET A 150 22.80 16.50 -1.72
N SER A 151 23.23 17.21 -0.68
CA SER A 151 24.14 16.65 0.33
C SER A 151 23.43 15.62 1.21
N ASN A 152 24.19 14.71 1.82
CA ASN A 152 23.64 13.69 2.74
C ASN A 152 22.90 14.34 3.93
N LEU A 153 23.38 15.48 4.42
CA LEU A 153 22.73 16.22 5.50
C LEU A 153 21.36 16.75 5.06
N ALA A 154 21.27 17.32 3.85
CA ALA A 154 20.00 17.81 3.32
C ALA A 154 19.00 16.67 3.07
N ARG A 155 19.46 15.51 2.58
CA ARG A 155 18.64 14.30 2.45
C ARG A 155 18.08 13.83 3.79
N GLY A 156 18.93 13.81 4.82
CA GLY A 156 18.53 13.49 6.20
C GLY A 156 17.53 14.50 6.77
N ALA A 157 17.75 15.80 6.53
CA ALA A 157 16.85 16.86 6.99
C ALA A 157 15.45 16.76 6.37
N VAL A 158 15.35 16.45 5.07
CA VAL A 158 14.06 16.18 4.42
C VAL A 158 13.35 14.99 5.08
N GLY A 159 14.06 13.88 5.30
CA GLY A 159 13.49 12.72 5.97
C GLY A 159 13.00 13.03 7.39
N ALA A 160 13.78 13.79 8.16
CA ALA A 160 13.41 14.21 9.51
C ALA A 160 12.16 15.12 9.50
N LEU A 161 12.11 16.09 8.59
CA LEU A 161 10.97 16.98 8.43
C LEU A 161 9.70 16.20 8.05
N LEU A 162 9.79 15.28 7.09
CA LEU A 162 8.67 14.41 6.71
C LEU A 162 8.20 13.53 7.87
N SER A 163 9.14 13.01 8.66
CA SER A 163 8.83 12.21 9.86
C SER A 163 8.09 13.04 10.91
N ILE A 164 8.55 14.25 11.18
CA ILE A 164 7.91 15.17 12.14
C ILE A 164 6.49 15.52 11.68
N MET A 165 6.29 15.82 10.39
CA MET A 165 4.95 16.06 9.85
C MET A 165 4.05 14.82 10.01
N GLY A 166 4.58 13.63 9.75
CA GLY A 166 3.86 12.38 9.97
C GLY A 166 3.41 12.20 11.42
N LEU A 167 4.29 12.51 12.39
CA LEU A 167 3.97 12.47 13.81
C LEU A 167 2.86 13.46 14.20
N LEU A 168 2.89 14.68 13.64
CA LEU A 168 1.84 15.68 13.88
C LEU A 168 0.48 15.21 13.38
N ILE A 169 0.44 14.61 12.17
CA ILE A 169 -0.79 14.09 11.55
C ILE A 169 -1.29 12.82 12.26
N SER A 170 -0.40 12.03 12.86
CA SER A 170 -0.76 10.78 13.55
C SER A 170 -1.79 10.96 14.67
N ASN A 171 -1.93 12.17 15.22
CA ASN A 171 -2.93 12.48 16.26
C ASN A 171 -4.39 12.34 15.76
N PHE A 172 -4.64 12.30 14.44
CA PHE A 172 -5.97 12.08 13.87
C PHE A 172 -6.50 10.64 14.05
N GLY A 173 -5.63 9.68 14.40
CA GLY A 173 -5.98 8.27 14.56
C GLY A 173 -6.14 7.50 13.25
N LEU A 174 -5.83 6.20 13.26
CA LEU A 174 -5.78 5.36 12.06
C LEU A 174 -7.16 5.27 11.37
N ILE A 175 -8.21 4.98 12.14
CA ILE A 175 -9.57 4.78 11.62
C ILE A 175 -10.11 6.07 10.99
N GLY A 176 -9.93 7.22 11.66
CA GLY A 176 -10.36 8.52 11.14
C GLY A 176 -9.65 8.89 9.85
N LEU A 177 -8.33 8.65 9.79
CA LEU A 177 -7.52 8.90 8.61
C LEU A 177 -7.95 8.03 7.41
N ILE A 178 -8.25 6.75 7.64
CA ILE A 178 -8.78 5.86 6.60
C ILE A 178 -10.16 6.31 6.14
N ALA A 179 -11.07 6.58 7.09
CA ALA A 179 -12.47 6.87 6.77
C ALA A 179 -12.63 8.17 5.97
N GLN A 180 -11.89 9.24 6.32
CA GLN A 180 -12.06 10.56 5.71
C GLN A 180 -10.93 10.93 4.75
N GLY A 181 -9.68 10.60 5.09
CA GLY A 181 -8.51 10.96 4.29
C GLY A 181 -8.42 10.18 2.98
N TYR A 182 -8.60 8.86 3.02
CA TYR A 182 -8.39 8.01 1.84
C TYR A 182 -9.46 8.26 0.78
N GLY A 183 -10.70 8.51 1.20
CA GLY A 183 -11.81 8.78 0.29
C GLY A 183 -11.56 10.01 -0.57
N THR A 184 -11.18 11.14 0.03
CA THR A 184 -10.94 12.39 -0.71
C THR A 184 -9.72 12.29 -1.60
N ILE A 185 -8.62 11.74 -1.08
CA ILE A 185 -7.35 11.60 -1.81
C ILE A 185 -7.50 10.65 -3.02
N SER A 186 -8.31 9.60 -2.89
CA SER A 186 -8.56 8.66 -4.01
C SER A 186 -9.12 9.35 -5.26
N TRP A 187 -9.99 10.35 -5.10
CA TRP A 187 -10.53 11.11 -6.24
C TRP A 187 -9.47 11.95 -6.94
N VAL A 188 -8.56 12.55 -6.19
CA VAL A 188 -7.44 13.32 -6.74
C VAL A 188 -6.56 12.41 -7.60
N PHE A 189 -6.18 11.24 -7.08
CA PHE A 189 -5.36 10.29 -7.83
C PHE A 189 -6.11 9.62 -8.97
N PHE A 190 -7.42 9.39 -8.85
CA PHE A 190 -8.24 8.97 -9.97
C PHE A 190 -8.20 9.98 -11.11
N ILE A 191 -8.41 11.28 -10.86
CA ILE A 191 -8.38 12.30 -11.91
C ILE A 191 -6.98 12.41 -12.52
N LEU A 192 -5.94 12.50 -11.69
CA LEU A 192 -4.58 12.73 -12.18
C LEU A 192 -3.96 11.49 -12.83
N GLN A 193 -4.02 10.35 -12.16
CA GLN A 193 -3.36 9.12 -12.61
C GLN A 193 -4.32 8.18 -13.34
N GLY A 194 -5.56 8.04 -12.88
CA GLY A 194 -6.57 7.22 -13.56
C GLY A 194 -7.00 7.82 -14.90
N VAL A 195 -7.46 9.08 -14.93
CA VAL A 195 -7.93 9.73 -16.15
C VAL A 195 -6.75 10.33 -16.91
N GLY A 196 -5.94 11.18 -16.26
CA GLY A 196 -4.88 11.93 -16.93
C GLY A 196 -3.84 11.05 -17.63
N LEU A 197 -3.30 10.02 -16.96
CA LEU A 197 -2.31 9.14 -17.57
C LEU A 197 -2.92 8.23 -18.64
N PHE A 198 -4.10 7.66 -18.42
CA PHE A 198 -4.72 6.75 -19.38
C PHE A 198 -5.40 7.46 -20.57
N THR A 199 -5.58 8.79 -20.52
CA THR A 199 -6.07 9.57 -21.66
C THR A 199 -4.92 10.33 -22.33
N ILE A 200 -4.45 11.40 -21.69
CA ILE A 200 -3.41 12.30 -22.22
C ILE A 200 -2.07 11.57 -22.30
N GLY A 201 -1.73 10.75 -21.30
CA GLY A 201 -0.47 9.99 -21.30
C GLY A 201 -0.40 9.00 -22.46
N ILE A 202 -1.43 8.17 -22.64
CA ILE A 202 -1.51 7.23 -23.76
C ILE A 202 -1.51 7.97 -25.11
N TYR A 203 -2.28 9.05 -25.23
CA TYR A 203 -2.29 9.87 -26.43
C TYR A 203 -0.88 10.39 -26.77
N LYS A 204 -0.17 10.97 -25.79
CA LYS A 204 1.20 11.47 -25.98
C LYS A 204 2.18 10.37 -26.40
N ILE A 205 2.11 9.19 -25.76
CA ILE A 205 2.95 8.03 -26.10
C ILE A 205 2.68 7.57 -27.54
N ALA A 206 1.41 7.56 -27.97
CA ALA A 206 1.03 7.18 -29.32
C ALA A 206 1.50 8.20 -30.37
N THR A 207 1.49 9.50 -30.04
CA THR A 207 1.92 10.56 -30.96
C THR A 207 3.43 10.78 -31.02
N GLN A 208 4.17 10.57 -29.92
CA GLN A 208 5.64 10.68 -29.90
C GLN A 208 6.36 9.43 -30.43
N GLY A 209 5.64 8.32 -30.58
CA GLY A 209 6.15 7.10 -31.24
C GLY A 209 6.08 7.13 -32.77
N LYS A 210 5.77 8.29 -33.37
CA LYS A 210 5.88 8.60 -34.80
C LYS A 210 6.92 9.69 -34.98
#